data_AF-A0A7S3XGB5-F1
#
_entry.id   AF-A0A7S3XGB5-F1
#
_cell.length_a   1.000
_cell.length_b   1.000
_cell.length_c   1.000
_cell.angle_alpha   90.00
_cell.angle_beta   90.00
_cell.angle_gamma   90.00
#
_symmetry.space_group_name_H-M   'P 1'
#
loop_
_entity.id
_entity.type
_entity.pdbx_description
1 polymer ?
#
loop_
_entity_poly.entity_id
_entity_poly.type
_entity_poly.pdbx_seq_one_letter_code
_entity_poly.pdbx_strand_id
1 'polypeptide(L)'
;SIFLMARGWRRASTPMDGSFLYLKDPSQRQGAVVDELPPVPPGVLRLAFISDTHEQHEKVKIPEVDILLHCGDMLLANRHFTTGYSEGKLEAFLKWFATQPAKHKVFIAGNHDLVIESLGAEAVRKRLPPGVTYLESDAVELEGLKIWGCPASTGKSGNKAFQKGEDPCGELGKVPEGADVVLTHVPGTWCGQLSDALEKRKPKVHACGHVHRKYGVHRIGQVLSVNAAVVDDAYAVSKLAIVVDVPGPKEQCASG
;
A
#
# COMPACT_ATOMS: atom_id res chain seq x y z
N SER A 1 34.83 31.46 -28.60
CA SER A 1 33.48 30.95 -28.88
C SER A 1 33.28 29.70 -28.05
N ILE A 2 32.24 29.71 -27.23
CA ILE A 2 31.60 28.59 -26.52
C ILE A 2 32.35 28.04 -25.28
N PHE A 3 31.99 28.64 -24.15
CA PHE A 3 31.82 27.99 -22.84
C PHE A 3 31.05 26.67 -22.99
N LEU A 4 31.62 25.55 -22.56
CA LEU A 4 30.83 24.36 -22.20
C LEU A 4 30.81 24.26 -20.68
N MET A 5 29.66 24.64 -20.10
CA MET A 5 29.38 24.45 -18.69
C MET A 5 29.35 22.96 -18.36
N ALA A 6 30.22 22.55 -17.44
CA ALA A 6 30.04 21.34 -16.65
C ALA A 6 28.75 21.51 -15.82
N ARG A 7 27.63 20.97 -16.31
CA ARG A 7 26.43 20.76 -15.50
C ARG A 7 26.74 19.60 -14.55
N GLY A 8 27.26 19.96 -13.38
CA GLY A 8 27.40 19.04 -12.26
C GLY A 8 26.08 18.34 -12.00
N TRP A 9 26.13 17.02 -11.93
CA TRP A 9 25.03 16.18 -11.50
C TRP A 9 24.51 16.71 -10.16
N ARG A 10 23.26 17.19 -10.14
CA ARG A 10 22.54 17.32 -8.87
C ARG A 10 22.44 15.91 -8.32
N ARG A 11 23.06 15.65 -7.17
CA ARG A 11 22.74 14.47 -6.35
C ARG A 11 21.22 14.42 -6.26
N ALA A 12 20.63 13.26 -6.58
CA ALA A 12 19.26 12.97 -6.19
C ALA A 12 19.17 13.32 -4.70
N SER A 13 18.24 14.21 -4.36
CA SER A 13 17.97 14.59 -2.99
C SER A 13 17.83 13.30 -2.17
N THR A 14 18.64 13.19 -1.12
CA THR A 14 18.43 12.25 -0.02
C THR A 14 16.94 12.20 0.30
N PRO A 15 16.33 11.04 0.58
CA PRO A 15 14.95 10.96 1.04
C PRO A 15 14.77 12.04 2.10
N MET A 16 13.74 12.88 1.95
CA MET A 16 13.49 13.95 2.91
C MET A 16 13.38 13.30 4.28
N ASP A 17 14.45 13.43 5.06
CA ASP A 17 14.64 12.73 6.31
C ASP A 17 13.55 13.25 7.24
N GLY A 18 12.53 12.42 7.40
CA GLY A 18 11.51 12.64 8.40
C GLY A 18 10.11 12.94 7.90
N SER A 19 9.92 13.26 6.62
CA SER A 19 8.64 13.80 6.13
C SER A 19 7.62 12.72 5.69
N PHE A 20 6.36 13.13 5.59
CA PHE A 20 5.23 12.34 5.14
C PHE A 20 4.36 13.11 4.15
N LEU A 21 3.68 12.43 3.23
CA LEU A 21 2.62 13.05 2.43
C LEU A 21 1.29 12.89 3.17
N TYR A 22 0.83 13.95 3.82
CA TYR A 22 -0.31 13.92 4.73
C TYR A 22 -1.60 14.48 4.11
N LEU A 23 -2.71 13.79 4.38
CA LEU A 23 -4.08 14.19 4.11
C LEU A 23 -4.88 14.14 5.42
N LYS A 24 -5.51 15.27 5.78
CA LYS A 24 -6.36 15.42 6.97
C LYS A 24 -7.72 14.74 6.84
N ASP A 25 -8.17 14.49 5.61
CA ASP A 25 -9.43 13.82 5.33
C ASP A 25 -9.49 13.31 3.87
N PRO A 26 -10.32 12.28 3.56
CA PRO A 26 -10.37 11.71 2.23
C PRO A 26 -10.97 12.60 1.13
N SER A 27 -11.52 13.77 1.45
CA SER A 27 -12.04 14.71 0.44
C SER A 27 -10.93 15.56 -0.22
N GLN A 28 -9.74 15.61 0.37
CA GLN A 28 -8.62 16.41 -0.14
C GLN A 28 -8.07 15.88 -1.46
N ARG A 29 -7.91 16.77 -2.44
CA ARG A 29 -7.39 16.40 -3.78
C ARG A 29 -5.85 16.35 -3.85
N GLN A 30 -5.17 16.88 -2.85
CA GLN A 30 -3.72 16.94 -2.77
C GLN A 30 -3.32 16.78 -1.30
N GLY A 31 -2.19 16.10 -1.06
CA GLY A 31 -1.59 16.03 0.27
C GLY A 31 -0.58 17.17 0.49
N ALA A 32 -0.30 17.45 1.75
CA ALA A 32 0.77 18.34 2.16
C ALA A 32 1.98 17.51 2.60
N VAL A 33 3.19 17.94 2.23
CA VAL A 33 4.40 17.36 2.82
C VAL A 33 4.61 17.95 4.20
N VAL A 34 4.72 17.10 5.22
CA VAL A 34 4.88 17.51 6.61
C VAL A 34 6.01 16.73 7.26
N ASP A 35 6.84 17.40 8.05
CA ASP A 35 7.93 16.75 8.81
C ASP A 35 7.42 16.13 10.13
N GLU A 36 6.33 16.70 10.64
CA GLU A 36 5.62 16.23 11.83
C GLU A 36 4.12 16.13 11.54
N LEU A 37 3.51 15.03 11.97
CA LEU A 37 2.07 14.83 11.81
C LEU A 37 1.31 15.61 12.89
N PRO A 38 0.17 16.25 12.56
CA PRO A 38 -0.61 16.97 13.56
C PRO A 38 -1.24 16.00 14.57
N PRO A 39 -1.67 16.47 15.76
CA PRO A 39 -2.45 15.64 16.69
C PRO A 39 -3.67 15.02 16.02
N VAL A 40 -3.99 13.77 16.36
CA VAL A 40 -5.17 13.06 15.84
C VAL A 40 -6.42 13.58 16.59
N PRO A 41 -7.43 14.13 15.89
CA PRO A 41 -8.67 14.54 16.55
C PRO A 41 -9.45 13.35 17.14
N PRO A 42 -10.28 13.55 18.19
CA PRO A 42 -11.18 12.50 18.67
C PRO A 42 -12.09 11.96 17.56
N GLY A 43 -12.29 10.63 17.54
CA GLY A 43 -13.13 9.97 16.53
C GLY A 43 -12.51 9.90 15.13
N VAL A 44 -11.22 10.21 14.98
CA VAL A 44 -10.45 10.05 13.74
C VAL A 44 -9.48 8.89 13.91
N LEU A 45 -9.31 8.11 12.85
CA LEU A 45 -8.26 7.11 12.73
C LEU A 45 -7.23 7.59 11.71
N ARG A 46 -5.95 7.34 11.99
CA ARG A 46 -4.84 7.67 11.12
C ARG A 46 -4.28 6.42 10.45
N LEU A 47 -4.24 6.45 9.12
CA LEU A 47 -3.76 5.35 8.29
C LEU A 47 -2.48 5.75 7.57
N ALA A 48 -1.50 4.85 7.50
CA ALA A 48 -0.31 5.03 6.65
C ALA A 48 -0.30 4.00 5.51
N PHE A 49 0.02 4.44 4.31
CA PHE A 49 0.08 3.62 3.10
C PHE A 49 1.48 3.62 2.51
N ILE A 50 1.98 2.43 2.21
CA ILE A 50 3.22 2.17 1.48
C ILE A 50 2.98 1.05 0.47
N SER A 51 3.87 0.90 -0.51
CA SER A 51 3.83 -0.17 -1.49
C SER A 51 5.17 -0.25 -2.22
N ASP A 52 5.42 -1.36 -2.91
CA ASP A 52 6.55 -1.52 -3.83
C ASP A 52 7.88 -1.26 -3.10
N THR A 53 8.03 -1.78 -1.88
CA THR A 53 9.25 -1.60 -1.10
C THR A 53 10.42 -2.39 -1.68
N HIS A 54 10.16 -3.47 -2.44
CA HIS A 54 11.15 -4.26 -3.16
C HIS A 54 12.43 -4.53 -2.34
N GLU A 55 12.26 -5.13 -1.17
CA GLU A 55 13.30 -5.48 -0.20
C GLU A 55 14.03 -4.28 0.46
N GLN A 56 13.54 -3.06 0.26
CA GLN A 56 14.13 -1.83 0.81
C GLN A 56 13.26 -1.18 1.88
N HIS A 57 12.41 -1.98 2.53
CA HIS A 57 11.47 -1.52 3.55
C HIS A 57 12.16 -0.82 4.74
N GLU A 58 13.38 -1.20 5.11
CA GLU A 58 14.16 -0.53 6.16
C GLU A 58 14.50 0.93 5.85
N LYS A 59 14.44 1.35 4.58
CA LYS A 59 14.69 2.75 4.16
C LYS A 59 13.44 3.62 4.25
N VAL A 60 12.28 3.03 4.55
CA VAL A 60 11.00 3.74 4.59
C VAL A 60 10.70 4.15 6.02
N LYS A 61 10.54 5.45 6.26
CA LYS A 61 10.09 5.95 7.56
C LYS A 61 8.59 5.72 7.72
N ILE A 62 8.21 5.08 8.82
CA ILE A 62 6.81 4.85 9.20
C ILE A 62 6.46 5.72 10.40
N PRO A 63 5.38 6.53 10.35
CA PRO A 63 4.92 7.31 11.49
C PRO A 63 4.14 6.46 12.49
N GLU A 64 3.95 6.99 13.71
CA GLU A 64 2.99 6.42 14.64
C GLU A 64 1.56 6.61 14.11
N VAL A 65 0.85 5.50 13.86
CA VAL A 65 -0.49 5.48 13.25
C VAL A 65 -1.34 4.33 13.79
N ASP A 66 -2.64 4.38 13.56
CA ASP A 66 -3.53 3.29 13.96
C ASP A 66 -3.33 2.05 13.08
N ILE A 67 -3.23 2.24 11.76
CA ILE A 67 -3.09 1.13 10.81
C ILE A 67 -2.06 1.47 9.72
N LEU A 68 -1.06 0.62 9.58
CA LEU A 68 -0.12 0.62 8.45
C LEU A 68 -0.59 -0.37 7.39
N LEU A 69 -0.67 0.07 6.13
CA LEU A 69 -1.15 -0.72 4.99
C LEU A 69 -0.08 -0.81 3.89
N HIS A 70 0.29 -2.03 3.48
CA HIS A 70 1.25 -2.27 2.38
C HIS A 70 0.56 -2.88 1.15
N CYS A 71 0.60 -2.21 0.00
CA CYS A 71 -0.15 -2.58 -1.22
C CYS A 71 0.60 -3.54 -2.16
N GLY A 72 1.36 -4.50 -1.62
CA GLY A 72 2.10 -5.48 -2.43
C GLY A 72 3.50 -5.06 -2.89
N ASP A 73 4.22 -6.01 -3.46
CA ASP A 73 5.59 -5.89 -3.97
C ASP A 73 6.62 -5.56 -2.89
N MET A 74 6.64 -6.38 -1.83
CA MET A 74 7.69 -6.30 -0.81
C MET A 74 8.97 -7.01 -1.24
N LEU A 75 8.89 -7.89 -2.24
CA LEU A 75 10.03 -8.62 -2.80
C LEU A 75 10.51 -7.99 -4.11
N LEU A 76 11.79 -8.20 -4.47
CA LEU A 76 12.38 -7.56 -5.64
C LEU A 76 12.17 -8.35 -6.94
N ALA A 77 12.24 -9.69 -6.91
CA ALA A 77 12.14 -10.47 -8.14
C ALA A 77 11.71 -11.93 -7.91
N ASN A 78 11.05 -12.49 -8.93
CA ASN A 78 10.54 -13.86 -8.92
C ASN A 78 11.50 -14.92 -9.49
N ARG A 79 12.53 -14.53 -10.27
CA ARG A 79 13.14 -15.44 -11.27
C ARG A 79 14.61 -15.83 -11.09
N HIS A 80 15.27 -15.39 -10.02
CA HIS A 80 16.73 -15.56 -9.92
C HIS A 80 17.22 -16.11 -8.58
N PHE A 81 16.31 -16.57 -7.71
CA PHE A 81 16.65 -17.01 -6.37
C PHE A 81 16.00 -18.34 -6.01
N THR A 82 16.66 -19.10 -5.14
CA THR A 82 16.10 -20.32 -4.55
C THR A 82 14.87 -20.01 -3.69
N THR A 83 13.97 -20.97 -3.52
CA THR A 83 12.80 -20.83 -2.64
C THR A 83 13.19 -20.37 -1.24
N GLY A 84 14.24 -20.96 -0.65
CA GLY A 84 14.70 -20.61 0.69
C GLY A 84 15.19 -19.15 0.81
N TYR A 85 15.79 -18.59 -0.25
CA TYR A 85 16.16 -17.18 -0.26
C TYR A 85 14.92 -16.28 -0.26
N SER A 86 13.95 -16.56 -1.13
CA SER A 86 12.72 -15.76 -1.21
C SER A 86 11.88 -15.84 0.07
N GLU A 87 11.81 -17.02 0.69
CA GLU A 87 11.21 -17.17 2.01
C GLU A 87 11.96 -16.36 3.07
N GLY A 88 13.30 -16.41 3.09
CA GLY A 88 14.10 -15.59 4.00
C GLY A 88 13.86 -14.09 3.84
N LYS A 89 13.58 -13.62 2.62
CA LYS A 89 13.20 -12.23 2.35
C LYS A 89 11.79 -11.89 2.84
N LEU A 90 10.84 -12.81 2.70
CA LEU A 90 9.53 -12.68 3.32
C LEU A 90 9.64 -12.59 4.85
N GLU A 91 10.44 -13.46 5.48
CA GLU A 91 10.68 -13.41 6.93
C GLU A 91 11.33 -12.09 7.38
N ALA A 92 12.30 -11.58 6.60
CA ALA A 92 12.91 -10.28 6.86
C ALA A 92 11.88 -9.14 6.81
N PHE A 93 11.03 -9.13 5.78
CA PHE A 93 9.93 -8.18 5.68
C PHE A 93 8.96 -8.30 6.87
N LEU A 94 8.49 -9.51 7.20
CA LEU A 94 7.54 -9.73 8.30
C LEU A 94 8.12 -9.26 9.64
N LYS A 95 9.40 -9.55 9.90
CA LYS A 95 10.11 -9.09 11.09
C LYS A 95 10.16 -7.57 11.15
N TRP A 96 10.57 -6.91 10.08
CA TRP A 96 10.57 -5.45 10.02
C TRP A 96 9.15 -4.88 10.21
N PHE A 97 8.17 -5.41 9.49
CA PHE A 97 6.79 -4.92 9.48
C PHE A 97 6.14 -5.03 10.87
N ALA A 98 6.44 -6.10 11.60
CA ALA A 98 5.97 -6.30 12.97
C ALA A 98 6.49 -5.24 13.97
N THR A 99 7.69 -4.69 13.73
CA THR A 99 8.33 -3.69 14.60
C THR A 99 7.90 -2.25 14.34
N GLN A 100 7.13 -2.00 13.28
CA GLN A 100 6.70 -0.65 12.92
C GLN A 100 5.73 -0.07 13.97
N PRO A 101 5.74 1.25 14.21
CA PRO A 101 4.99 1.90 15.28
C PRO A 101 3.50 2.09 14.91
N ALA A 102 2.85 1.05 14.39
CA ALA A 102 1.43 1.03 14.12
C ALA A 102 0.73 0.02 15.01
N LYS A 103 -0.48 0.35 15.48
CA LYS A 103 -1.29 -0.58 16.30
C LYS A 103 -1.61 -1.86 15.53
N HIS A 104 -1.99 -1.70 14.26
CA HIS A 104 -2.23 -2.82 13.33
C HIS A 104 -1.44 -2.66 12.04
N LYS A 105 -1.09 -3.79 11.42
CA LYS A 105 -0.34 -3.81 10.17
C LYS A 105 -0.99 -4.78 9.19
N VAL A 106 -1.43 -4.27 8.05
CA VAL A 106 -2.12 -5.04 7.01
C VAL A 106 -1.30 -5.01 5.73
N PHE A 107 -1.13 -6.15 5.07
CA PHE A 107 -0.52 -6.18 3.76
C PHE A 107 -1.26 -7.11 2.81
N ILE A 108 -1.19 -6.77 1.53
CA ILE A 108 -1.48 -7.66 0.42
C ILE A 108 -0.17 -7.95 -0.33
N ALA A 109 -0.18 -8.95 -1.20
CA ALA A 109 0.90 -9.24 -2.13
C ALA A 109 0.73 -8.47 -3.45
N GLY A 110 1.76 -8.51 -4.29
CA GLY A 110 1.78 -7.95 -5.65
C GLY A 110 2.46 -8.90 -6.64
N ASN A 111 2.78 -8.40 -7.85
CA ASN A 111 3.30 -9.24 -8.92
C ASN A 111 4.74 -9.75 -8.71
N HIS A 112 5.51 -9.14 -7.80
CA HIS A 112 6.85 -9.55 -7.39
C HIS A 112 6.89 -10.56 -6.23
N ASP A 113 5.73 -10.95 -5.70
CA ASP A 113 5.67 -11.74 -4.47
C ASP A 113 5.36 -13.22 -4.76
N LEU A 114 6.06 -13.84 -5.73
CA LEU A 114 5.80 -15.23 -6.16
C LEU A 114 5.92 -16.24 -5.02
N VAL A 115 6.80 -16.00 -4.04
CA VAL A 115 6.91 -16.88 -2.86
C VAL A 115 5.63 -16.88 -2.04
N ILE A 116 4.95 -15.73 -1.92
CA ILE A 116 3.67 -15.62 -1.21
C ILE A 116 2.59 -16.38 -1.98
N GLU A 117 2.53 -16.20 -3.30
CA GLU A 117 1.60 -16.96 -4.15
C GLU A 117 1.85 -18.48 -4.06
N SER A 118 3.12 -18.89 -4.06
CA SER A 118 3.52 -20.30 -4.05
C SER A 118 3.26 -20.98 -2.70
N LEU A 119 3.47 -20.27 -1.59
CA LEU A 119 3.13 -20.75 -0.25
C LEU A 119 1.61 -20.85 -0.06
N GLY A 120 0.87 -19.90 -0.63
CA GLY A 120 -0.57 -19.75 -0.43
C GLY A 120 -0.93 -19.11 0.91
N ALA A 121 -2.12 -18.50 0.96
CA ALA A 121 -2.58 -17.70 2.08
C ALA A 121 -2.48 -18.40 3.46
N GLU A 122 -2.83 -19.68 3.55
CA GLU A 122 -2.81 -20.41 4.84
C GLU A 122 -1.39 -20.54 5.40
N ALA A 123 -0.42 -20.88 4.55
CA ALA A 123 0.97 -21.04 4.98
C ALA A 123 1.60 -19.69 5.34
N VAL A 124 1.25 -18.62 4.61
CA VAL A 124 1.68 -17.24 4.92
C VAL A 124 1.10 -16.81 6.27
N ARG A 125 -0.19 -17.06 6.52
CA ARG A 125 -0.88 -16.71 7.78
C ARG A 125 -0.26 -17.39 9.00
N LYS A 126 0.23 -18.64 8.85
CA LYS A 126 0.94 -19.37 9.91
C LYS A 126 2.30 -18.75 10.29
N ARG A 127 2.86 -17.88 9.44
CA ARG A 127 4.15 -17.20 9.67
C ARG A 127 3.99 -15.80 10.26
N LEU A 128 2.77 -15.28 10.37
CA LEU A 128 2.54 -13.89 10.75
C LEU A 128 2.89 -13.63 12.22
N PRO A 129 3.69 -12.59 12.50
CA PRO A 129 3.84 -12.07 13.86
C PRO A 129 2.52 -11.49 14.41
N PRO A 130 2.37 -11.36 15.74
CA PRO A 130 1.22 -10.70 16.34
C PRO A 130 1.00 -9.27 15.81
N GLY A 131 -0.26 -8.91 15.58
CA GLY A 131 -0.65 -7.59 15.07
C GLY A 131 -0.36 -7.36 13.57
N VAL A 132 0.03 -8.42 12.83
CA VAL A 132 0.17 -8.40 11.37
C VAL A 132 -0.96 -9.22 10.74
N THR A 133 -1.56 -8.70 9.68
CA THR A 133 -2.63 -9.35 8.91
C THR A 133 -2.26 -9.40 7.42
N TYR A 134 -2.40 -10.57 6.82
CA TYR A 134 -2.27 -10.78 5.37
C TYR A 134 -3.66 -10.99 4.75
N LEU A 135 -3.98 -10.20 3.73
CA LEU A 135 -5.22 -10.33 2.95
C LEU A 135 -4.95 -10.91 1.56
N GLU A 136 -5.75 -11.89 1.15
CA GLU A 136 -5.76 -12.50 -0.19
C GLU A 136 -7.22 -12.63 -0.65
N SER A 137 -7.74 -11.57 -1.25
CA SER A 137 -9.14 -11.45 -1.70
C SER A 137 -10.16 -11.60 -0.56
N ASP A 138 -9.81 -11.13 0.62
CA ASP A 138 -10.66 -11.16 1.82
C ASP A 138 -10.55 -9.87 2.64
N ALA A 139 -11.18 -9.85 3.81
CA ALA A 139 -11.31 -8.65 4.63
C ALA A 139 -11.05 -8.91 6.11
N VAL A 140 -10.66 -7.84 6.80
CA VAL A 140 -10.51 -7.79 8.26
C VAL A 140 -11.20 -6.54 8.79
N GLU A 141 -11.74 -6.60 10.00
CA GLU A 141 -12.26 -5.44 10.72
C GLU A 141 -11.29 -5.03 11.82
N LEU A 142 -10.79 -3.80 11.75
CA LEU A 142 -9.81 -3.24 12.69
C LEU A 142 -10.20 -1.81 13.04
N GLU A 143 -10.25 -1.48 14.33
CA GLU A 143 -10.71 -0.16 14.81
C GLU A 143 -12.09 0.25 14.26
N GLY A 144 -12.96 -0.73 13.95
CA GLY A 144 -14.27 -0.49 13.34
C GLY A 144 -14.25 -0.09 11.87
N LEU A 145 -13.10 -0.22 11.18
CA LEU A 145 -12.99 -0.12 9.73
C LEU A 145 -12.94 -1.50 9.09
N LYS A 146 -13.76 -1.72 8.06
CA LYS A 146 -13.67 -2.91 7.21
C LYS A 146 -12.65 -2.70 6.10
N ILE A 147 -11.54 -3.42 6.17
CA ILE A 147 -10.43 -3.35 5.22
C ILE A 147 -10.51 -4.59 4.33
N TRP A 148 -10.67 -4.41 3.02
CA TRP A 148 -10.63 -5.50 2.04
C TRP A 148 -9.35 -5.40 1.20
N GLY A 149 -8.72 -6.53 0.92
CA GLY A 149 -7.46 -6.58 0.19
C GLY A 149 -7.44 -7.67 -0.89
N CYS A 150 -6.97 -7.32 -2.09
CA CYS A 150 -6.85 -8.25 -3.21
C CYS A 150 -5.48 -8.11 -3.90
N PRO A 151 -4.66 -9.17 -3.92
CA PRO A 151 -3.32 -9.14 -4.54
C PRO A 151 -3.35 -9.38 -6.04
N ALA A 152 -4.54 -9.64 -6.63
CA ALA A 152 -4.67 -9.87 -8.07
C ALA A 152 -3.96 -8.76 -8.86
N SER A 153 -3.12 -9.17 -9.79
CA SER A 153 -2.26 -8.27 -10.54
C SER A 153 -2.43 -8.48 -12.04
N THR A 154 -1.95 -7.52 -12.82
CA THR A 154 -1.93 -7.58 -14.28
C THR A 154 -0.73 -6.78 -14.79
N GLY A 155 -0.14 -7.20 -15.90
CA GLY A 155 1.01 -6.51 -16.47
C GLY A 155 1.79 -7.36 -17.46
N LYS A 156 2.85 -6.77 -18.01
CA LYS A 156 3.73 -7.42 -19.00
C LYS A 156 5.15 -7.69 -18.46
N SER A 157 5.38 -7.46 -17.17
CA SER A 157 6.69 -7.67 -16.56
C SER A 157 7.04 -9.16 -16.46
N GLY A 158 8.31 -9.48 -16.17
CA GLY A 158 8.74 -10.84 -15.88
C GLY A 158 8.19 -11.37 -14.55
N ASN A 159 7.81 -10.48 -13.64
CA ASN A 159 7.24 -10.83 -12.34
C ASN A 159 5.72 -10.96 -12.47
N LYS A 160 5.22 -12.19 -12.42
CA LYS A 160 3.83 -12.54 -12.77
C LYS A 160 3.02 -13.15 -11.62
N ALA A 161 3.44 -12.93 -10.37
CA ALA A 161 2.69 -13.45 -9.24
C ALA A 161 1.28 -12.85 -9.22
N PHE A 162 0.28 -13.65 -8.83
CA PHE A 162 -1.11 -13.24 -8.73
C PHE A 162 -1.73 -12.75 -10.05
N GLN A 163 -1.14 -13.11 -11.21
CA GLN A 163 -1.74 -12.93 -12.54
C GLN A 163 -2.49 -14.20 -12.95
N LYS A 164 -3.45 -14.63 -12.12
CA LYS A 164 -4.20 -15.88 -12.33
C LYS A 164 -5.37 -15.65 -13.29
N GLY A 165 -5.55 -16.59 -14.23
CA GLY A 165 -6.68 -16.61 -15.16
C GLY A 165 -6.56 -15.59 -16.31
N GLU A 166 -7.58 -15.56 -17.17
CA GLU A 166 -7.66 -14.64 -18.31
C GLU A 166 -8.13 -13.23 -17.89
N ASP A 167 -8.78 -13.11 -16.72
CA ASP A 167 -9.42 -11.89 -16.24
C ASP A 167 -9.06 -11.57 -14.77
N PRO A 168 -7.85 -11.01 -14.50
CA PRO A 168 -7.50 -10.50 -13.17
C PRO A 168 -8.42 -9.36 -12.72
N CYS A 169 -9.11 -8.72 -13.66
CA CYS A 169 -10.05 -7.65 -13.39
C CYS A 169 -11.31 -8.14 -12.67
N GLY A 170 -11.76 -9.37 -12.98
CA GLY A 170 -12.89 -10.00 -12.33
C GLY A 170 -12.70 -10.16 -10.82
N GLU A 171 -11.51 -10.56 -10.36
CA GLU A 171 -11.20 -10.66 -8.92
C GLU A 171 -11.13 -9.28 -8.24
N LEU A 172 -10.53 -8.30 -8.91
CA LEU A 172 -10.44 -6.94 -8.40
C LEU A 172 -11.82 -6.27 -8.26
N GLY A 173 -12.79 -6.62 -9.12
CA GLY A 173 -14.16 -6.12 -9.06
C GLY A 173 -15.00 -6.66 -7.89
N LYS A 174 -14.53 -7.66 -7.15
CA LYS A 174 -15.26 -8.30 -6.03
C LYS A 174 -15.22 -7.50 -4.72
N VAL A 175 -14.99 -6.18 -4.78
CA VAL A 175 -14.99 -5.29 -3.61
C VAL A 175 -16.32 -5.46 -2.84
N PRO A 176 -16.27 -5.90 -1.56
CA PRO A 176 -17.47 -6.22 -0.81
C PRO A 176 -18.23 -4.94 -0.41
N GLU A 177 -19.52 -5.11 -0.12
CA GLU A 177 -20.31 -4.03 0.46
C GLU A 177 -19.79 -3.63 1.85
N GLY A 178 -19.86 -2.32 2.13
CA GLY A 178 -19.40 -1.75 3.38
C GLY A 178 -17.89 -1.72 3.57
N ALA A 179 -17.08 -1.99 2.54
CA ALA A 179 -15.63 -1.81 2.63
C ALA A 179 -15.30 -0.32 2.87
N ASP A 180 -14.60 -0.02 3.96
CA ASP A 180 -14.13 1.33 4.28
C ASP A 180 -12.80 1.62 3.60
N VAL A 181 -11.91 0.62 3.54
CA VAL A 181 -10.59 0.71 2.91
C VAL A 181 -10.42 -0.45 1.94
N VAL A 182 -9.97 -0.14 0.73
CA VAL A 182 -9.73 -1.12 -0.34
C VAL A 182 -8.25 -1.10 -0.70
N LEU A 183 -7.58 -2.24 -0.54
CA LEU A 183 -6.21 -2.45 -0.97
C LEU A 183 -6.18 -3.31 -2.23
N THR A 184 -5.56 -2.80 -3.28
CA THR A 184 -5.21 -3.60 -4.46
C THR A 184 -3.77 -3.34 -4.84
N HIS A 185 -3.11 -4.29 -5.50
CA HIS A 185 -1.75 -4.01 -5.94
C HIS A 185 -1.74 -3.04 -7.15
N VAL A 186 -2.58 -3.34 -8.15
CA VAL A 186 -2.70 -2.51 -9.35
C VAL A 186 -3.60 -1.27 -9.11
N PRO A 187 -3.38 -0.16 -9.83
CA PRO A 187 -4.25 1.01 -9.73
C PRO A 187 -5.67 0.72 -10.22
N GLY A 188 -6.67 1.29 -9.56
CA GLY A 188 -8.08 1.10 -9.93
C GLY A 188 -8.43 1.52 -11.36
N THR A 189 -7.72 2.50 -11.93
CA THR A 189 -7.92 2.93 -13.32
C THR A 189 -7.42 1.94 -14.37
N TRP A 190 -6.67 0.90 -13.96
CA TRP A 190 -6.19 -0.15 -14.87
C TRP A 190 -7.22 -1.25 -15.07
N CYS A 191 -8.32 -1.21 -14.32
CA CYS A 191 -9.35 -2.22 -14.35
C CYS A 191 -10.75 -1.61 -14.28
N GLY A 192 -11.54 -1.75 -15.35
CA GLY A 192 -12.90 -1.20 -15.41
C GLY A 192 -13.79 -1.72 -14.27
N GLN A 193 -13.78 -3.03 -14.01
CA GLN A 193 -14.59 -3.63 -12.93
C GLN A 193 -14.19 -3.13 -11.54
N LEU A 194 -12.90 -2.89 -11.28
CA LEU A 194 -12.45 -2.29 -10.02
C LEU A 194 -12.88 -0.83 -9.92
N SER A 195 -12.70 -0.05 -10.99
CA SER A 195 -13.15 1.34 -11.05
C SER A 195 -14.64 1.45 -10.76
N ASP A 196 -15.46 0.64 -11.44
CA ASP A 196 -16.91 0.60 -11.25
C ASP A 196 -17.28 0.18 -9.81
N ALA A 197 -16.59 -0.82 -9.27
CA ALA A 197 -16.80 -1.26 -7.89
C ALA A 197 -16.46 -0.15 -6.89
N LEU A 198 -15.35 0.56 -7.07
CA LEU A 198 -14.95 1.69 -6.21
C LEU A 198 -15.99 2.82 -6.27
N GLU A 199 -16.44 3.20 -7.46
CA GLU A 199 -17.45 4.26 -7.62
C GLU A 199 -18.80 3.87 -7.02
N LYS A 200 -19.18 2.59 -7.14
CA LYS A 200 -20.42 2.04 -6.58
C LYS A 200 -20.37 1.91 -5.06
N ARG A 201 -19.27 1.38 -4.51
CA ARG A 201 -19.13 1.06 -3.07
C ARG A 201 -18.68 2.26 -2.24
N LYS A 202 -18.00 3.23 -2.85
CA LYS A 202 -17.53 4.47 -2.23
C LYS A 202 -16.76 4.24 -0.91
N PRO A 203 -15.71 3.39 -0.91
CA PRO A 203 -14.85 3.29 0.27
C PRO A 203 -14.26 4.66 0.62
N LYS A 204 -13.87 4.83 1.88
CA LYS A 204 -13.19 6.05 2.35
C LYS A 204 -11.87 6.24 1.59
N VAL A 205 -11.11 5.16 1.44
CA VAL A 205 -9.80 5.16 0.75
C VAL A 205 -9.64 3.90 -0.09
N HIS A 206 -9.17 4.07 -1.32
CA HIS A 206 -8.54 3.02 -2.11
C HIS A 206 -7.03 3.26 -2.10
N ALA A 207 -6.22 2.22 -1.91
CA ALA A 207 -4.77 2.31 -1.95
C ALA A 207 -4.16 1.22 -2.83
N CYS A 208 -3.16 1.63 -3.61
CA CYS A 208 -2.47 0.78 -4.58
C CYS A 208 -0.99 1.09 -4.71
N GLY A 209 -0.32 0.35 -5.58
CA GLY A 209 1.11 0.49 -5.90
C GLY A 209 1.39 0.31 -7.39
N HIS A 210 2.34 -0.56 -7.70
CA HIS A 210 2.67 -1.13 -9.02
C HIS A 210 3.26 -0.16 -10.05
N VAL A 211 2.69 1.05 -10.15
CA VAL A 211 3.05 2.04 -11.16
C VAL A 211 3.83 3.16 -10.49
N HIS A 212 5.14 2.94 -10.29
CA HIS A 212 5.98 3.81 -9.47
C HIS A 212 5.82 5.28 -9.84
N ARG A 213 6.00 5.67 -11.11
CA ARG A 213 5.79 7.05 -11.60
C ARG A 213 4.43 7.70 -11.29
N LYS A 214 3.42 6.93 -10.91
CA LYS A 214 2.09 7.41 -10.53
C LYS A 214 1.91 7.54 -9.01
N TYR A 215 2.95 7.44 -8.20
CA TYR A 215 2.88 7.76 -6.77
C TYR A 215 2.09 9.06 -6.48
N GLY A 216 1.34 9.06 -5.38
CA GLY A 216 0.66 10.23 -4.84
C GLY A 216 -0.85 10.06 -4.77
N VAL A 217 -1.55 11.20 -4.78
CA VAL A 217 -2.99 11.32 -4.53
C VAL A 217 -3.76 11.40 -5.85
N HIS A 218 -4.77 10.55 -6.01
CA HIS A 218 -5.61 10.42 -7.21
C HIS A 218 -7.11 10.32 -6.84
N ARG A 219 -7.95 10.26 -7.88
CA ARG A 219 -9.40 10.09 -7.76
C ARG A 219 -9.91 9.02 -8.72
N ILE A 220 -10.85 8.23 -8.23
CA ILE A 220 -11.69 7.33 -9.01
C ILE A 220 -13.14 7.72 -8.67
N GLY A 221 -13.81 8.42 -9.59
CA GLY A 221 -15.01 9.18 -9.27
C GLY A 221 -14.79 10.11 -8.07
N GLN A 222 -15.53 9.88 -6.99
CA GLN A 222 -15.41 10.64 -5.73
C GLN A 222 -14.43 10.01 -4.71
N VAL A 223 -14.00 8.77 -4.94
CA VAL A 223 -13.16 8.01 -4.00
C VAL A 223 -11.72 8.52 -4.03
N LEU A 224 -11.13 8.70 -2.84
CA LEU A 224 -9.69 8.95 -2.71
C LEU A 224 -8.94 7.68 -3.11
N SER A 225 -8.04 7.81 -4.08
CA SER A 225 -7.15 6.72 -4.47
C SER A 225 -5.70 7.15 -4.23
N VAL A 226 -4.96 6.47 -3.36
CA VAL A 226 -3.53 6.74 -3.16
C VAL A 226 -2.69 5.68 -3.88
N ASN A 227 -1.68 6.11 -4.61
CA ASN A 227 -0.64 5.21 -5.11
C ASN A 227 0.58 5.37 -4.21
N ALA A 228 0.88 4.36 -3.43
CA ALA A 228 1.84 4.38 -2.35
C ALA A 228 3.19 3.73 -2.72
N ALA A 229 3.47 3.55 -4.02
CA ALA A 229 4.75 3.01 -4.49
C ALA A 229 5.91 3.92 -4.05
N VAL A 230 6.70 3.47 -3.06
CA VAL A 230 7.72 4.32 -2.40
C VAL A 230 9.02 4.44 -3.19
N VAL A 231 9.22 3.56 -4.16
CA VAL A 231 10.36 3.60 -5.07
C VAL A 231 10.06 4.39 -6.35
N ASP A 232 11.10 4.79 -7.06
CA ASP A 232 11.01 5.28 -8.44
C ASP A 232 11.19 4.15 -9.47
N ASP A 233 11.19 4.49 -10.75
CA ASP A 233 11.37 3.53 -11.85
C ASP A 233 12.80 2.93 -11.87
N ALA A 234 13.76 3.50 -11.11
CA ALA A 234 15.10 2.96 -10.90
C ALA A 234 15.21 2.13 -9.60
N TYR A 235 14.08 1.83 -8.95
CA TYR A 235 13.99 1.14 -7.68
C TYR A 235 14.66 1.87 -6.51
N ALA A 236 14.93 3.17 -6.61
CA ALA A 236 15.41 3.94 -5.46
C ALA A 236 14.23 4.37 -4.59
N VAL A 237 14.28 4.07 -3.28
CA VAL A 237 13.33 4.60 -2.30
C VAL A 237 13.48 6.12 -2.28
N SER A 238 12.47 6.81 -2.80
CA SER A 238 12.53 8.25 -3.08
C SER A 238 11.25 8.99 -2.72
N LYS A 239 10.23 8.27 -2.24
CA LYS A 239 8.89 8.82 -2.00
C LYS A 239 8.43 8.52 -0.58
N LEU A 240 7.65 9.45 -0.05
CA LEU A 240 7.21 9.44 1.34
C LEU A 240 6.08 8.43 1.54
N ALA A 241 5.96 7.87 2.74
CA ALA A 241 4.72 7.20 3.13
C ALA A 241 3.56 8.20 3.04
N ILE A 242 2.39 7.73 2.57
CA ILE A 242 1.20 8.56 2.45
C ILE A 242 0.35 8.33 3.70
N VAL A 243 0.04 9.40 4.43
CA VAL A 243 -0.74 9.35 5.68
C VAL A 243 -2.10 9.98 5.43
N VAL A 244 -3.17 9.29 5.80
CA VAL A 244 -4.54 9.76 5.62
C VAL A 244 -5.30 9.59 6.91
N ASP A 245 -5.86 10.69 7.40
CA ASP A 245 -6.84 10.68 8.48
C ASP A 245 -8.22 10.34 7.92
N VAL A 246 -8.93 9.43 8.57
CA VAL A 246 -10.28 9.00 8.19
C VAL A 246 -11.23 9.08 9.39
N PRO A 247 -12.52 9.38 9.18
CA PRO A 247 -13.49 9.28 10.27
C PRO A 247 -13.54 7.85 10.78
N GLY A 248 -13.35 7.68 12.09
CA GLY A 248 -13.53 6.41 12.79
C GLY A 248 -14.99 5.93 12.77
N PRO A 249 -15.27 4.76 13.37
CA PRO A 249 -16.65 4.32 13.56
C PRO A 249 -17.40 5.38 14.36
N LYS A 250 -18.65 5.66 13.96
CA LYS A 250 -19.51 6.52 14.78
C LYS A 250 -19.67 5.85 16.13
N GLU A 251 -19.36 6.54 17.22
CA GLU A 251 -19.82 6.12 18.54
C GLU A 251 -21.33 5.91 18.42
N GLN A 252 -21.80 4.68 18.64
CA GLN A 252 -23.22 4.49 18.89
C GLN A 252 -23.48 5.31 20.15
N CYS A 253 -24.29 6.36 20.04
CA CYS A 253 -24.82 7.03 21.23
C CYS A 253 -25.32 5.93 22.15
N ALA A 254 -24.67 5.77 23.31
CA ALA A 254 -25.18 4.87 24.33
C ALA A 254 -26.59 5.37 24.65
N SER A 255 -27.59 4.64 24.18
CA SER A 255 -28.95 4.79 24.66
C SER A 255 -28.95 4.26 26.09
N GLY A 256 -28.84 5.18 27.05
CA GLY A 256 -28.86 4.89 28.49
C GLY A 256 -28.49 6.09 29.31
#